data_AF-A0A523EK33-F1
#
_entry.id   AF-A0A523EK33-F1
#
_cell.length_a   1.000
_cell.length_b   1.000
_cell.length_c   1.000
_cell.angle_alpha   90.00
_cell.angle_beta   90.00
_cell.angle_gamma   90.00
#
_symmetry.space_group_name_H-M   'P 1'
#
loop_
_entity.id
_entity.type
_entity.pdbx_description
1 polymer ?
#
loop_
_entity_poly.entity_id
_entity_poly.type
_entity_poly.pdbx_seq_one_letter_code
_entity_poly.pdbx_strand_id
1 'polypeptide(L)'
;MGGTTMGVKLDDETRERLKRVAEMKQRSAHWLMKEAIRRYLDSEEHFEREKAEDTARYQAYLDTGRHISNDEMMSWMDELAEKAARQSRAE
;
A
#
# COMPACT_ATOMS: atom_id res chain seq x y z
N MET A 1 24.91 8.23 -3.79
CA MET A 1 24.02 9.38 -4.06
C MET A 1 23.88 10.16 -2.76
N GLY A 2 24.20 11.46 -2.80
CA GLY A 2 24.29 12.29 -1.59
C GLY A 2 22.90 12.52 -0.99
N GLY A 3 22.70 12.07 0.24
CA GLY A 3 21.53 12.47 1.02
C GLY A 3 21.77 13.86 1.62
N THR A 4 20.83 14.77 1.43
CA THR A 4 20.82 16.06 2.15
C THR A 4 20.33 15.83 3.57
N THR A 5 21.08 16.32 4.56
CA THR A 5 20.66 16.24 5.97
C THR A 5 19.48 17.17 6.21
N MET A 6 18.35 16.62 6.65
CA MET A 6 17.20 17.36 7.13
C MET A 6 17.03 17.15 8.64
N GLY A 7 16.91 18.24 9.39
CA GLY A 7 16.61 18.18 10.82
C GLY A 7 15.11 18.01 11.06
N VAL A 8 14.74 17.07 11.93
CA VAL A 8 13.35 16.86 12.38
C VAL A 8 13.27 17.22 13.87
N LYS A 9 12.34 18.10 14.22
CA LYS A 9 12.06 18.41 15.63
C LYS A 9 11.19 17.31 16.22
N LEU A 10 11.67 16.70 17.29
CA LEU A 10 10.95 15.70 18.08
C LEU A 10 10.90 16.20 19.52
N ASP A 11 9.72 16.08 20.14
CA ASP A 11 9.57 16.27 21.58
C ASP A 11 10.34 15.18 22.36
N ASP A 12 10.57 15.43 23.64
CA ASP A 12 11.38 14.56 24.48
C ASP A 12 10.75 13.19 24.70
N GLU A 13 9.41 13.12 24.78
CA GLU A 13 8.69 11.84 24.93
C GLU A 13 8.91 10.95 23.70
N THR A 14 8.71 11.51 22.51
CA THR A 14 8.94 10.82 21.23
C THR A 14 10.38 10.38 21.09
N ARG A 15 11.34 11.20 21.52
CA ARG A 15 12.77 10.85 21.50
C ARG A 15 13.08 9.66 22.39
N GLU A 16 12.55 9.62 23.61
CA GLU A 16 12.77 8.50 24.53
C GLU A 16 12.06 7.22 24.09
N ARG A 17 10.85 7.34 23.51
CA ARG A 17 10.18 6.20 22.86
C ARG A 17 11.01 5.64 21.71
N LEU A 18 11.57 6.50 20.86
CA LEU A 18 12.41 6.09 19.74
C LEU A 18 13.67 5.36 20.20
N LYS A 19 14.36 5.87 21.23
CA LYS A 19 15.54 5.21 21.81
C LYS A 19 15.22 3.81 22.34
N ARG A 20 14.16 3.67 23.15
CA ARG A 20 13.74 2.37 23.67
C ARG A 20 13.44 1.36 22.56
N VAL A 21 12.72 1.77 21.52
CA VAL A 21 12.42 0.88 20.38
C VAL A 21 13.70 0.55 19.59
N ALA A 22 14.63 1.50 19.47
CA ALA A 22 15.93 1.29 18.83
C ALA A 22 16.75 0.21 19.54
N GLU A 23 16.85 0.30 20.86
CA GLU A 23 17.51 -0.69 21.72
C GLU A 23 16.87 -2.07 21.60
N MET A 24 15.53 -2.14 21.75
CA MET A 24 14.79 -3.41 21.63
C MET A 24 14.98 -4.07 20.26
N LYS A 25 15.08 -3.29 19.19
CA LYS A 25 15.27 -3.78 17.82
C LYS A 25 16.74 -3.96 17.41
N GLN A 26 17.69 -3.60 18.28
CA GLN A 26 19.13 -3.58 18.00
C GLN A 26 19.45 -2.77 16.73
N ARG A 27 18.83 -1.60 16.58
CA ARG A 27 19.04 -0.66 15.46
C ARG A 27 19.33 0.73 15.99
N SER A 28 19.91 1.59 15.16
CA SER A 28 20.09 3.00 15.54
C SER A 28 18.76 3.76 15.43
N ALA A 29 18.59 4.78 16.29
CA ALA A 29 17.44 5.69 16.21
C ALA A 29 17.32 6.34 14.82
N HIS A 30 18.45 6.67 14.19
CA HIS A 30 18.47 7.22 12.83
C HIS A 30 17.97 6.23 11.77
N TRP A 31 18.32 4.94 11.89
CA TRP A 31 17.77 3.91 11.01
C TRP A 31 16.26 3.80 11.17
N LEU A 32 15.74 3.80 12.40
CA LEU A 32 14.31 3.74 12.66
C LEU A 32 13.55 4.95 12.13
N MET A 33 14.11 6.17 12.25
CA MET A 33 13.48 7.37 11.68
C MET A 33 13.34 7.25 10.15
N LYS A 34 14.40 6.82 9.46
CA LYS A 34 14.35 6.62 8.00
C LYS A 34 13.35 5.55 7.60
N GLU A 35 13.34 4.45 8.33
CA GLU A 35 12.41 3.34 8.07
C GLU A 35 10.96 3.73 8.34
N ALA A 36 10.69 4.53 9.39
CA ALA A 36 9.35 5.04 9.68
C ALA A 36 8.85 5.97 8.58
N ILE A 37 9.70 6.90 8.11
CA ILE A 37 9.37 7.80 6.99
C ILE A 37 9.08 6.99 5.73
N ARG A 38 9.94 6.02 5.40
CA ARG A 38 9.76 5.17 4.21
C ARG A 38 8.41 4.43 4.25
N ARG A 39 8.09 3.79 5.38
CA ARG A 39 6.82 3.07 5.54
C ARG A 39 5.60 3.98 5.43
N TYR A 40 5.70 5.18 6.00
CA TYR A 40 4.62 6.16 5.91
C TYR A 40 4.41 6.59 4.45
N LEU A 41 5.48 6.91 3.73
CA LEU A 41 5.40 7.29 2.31
C LEU A 41 4.86 6.14 1.46
N ASP A 42 5.37 4.92 1.63
CA ASP A 42 4.90 3.75 0.89
C ASP A 42 3.37 3.55 1.08
N SER A 43 2.88 3.74 2.31
CA SER A 43 1.44 3.64 2.62
C SER A 43 0.63 4.79 2.02
N GLU A 44 1.12 6.02 2.10
CA GLU A 44 0.40 7.21 1.61
C GLU A 44 0.34 7.22 0.08
N GLU A 45 1.43 6.84 -0.58
CA GLU A 45 1.49 6.71 -2.03
C GLU A 45 0.58 5.58 -2.54
N HIS A 46 0.47 4.48 -1.78
CA HIS A 46 -0.49 3.42 -2.09
C HIS A 46 -1.92 3.93 -2.00
N PHE A 47 -2.26 4.61 -0.91
CA PHE A 47 -3.58 5.15 -0.68
C PHE A 47 -4.00 6.17 -1.74
N GLU A 48 -3.14 7.14 -2.05
CA GLU A 48 -3.44 8.15 -3.06
C GLU A 48 -3.53 7.55 -4.47
N ARG A 49 -2.76 6.50 -4.78
CA ARG A 49 -2.91 5.77 -6.05
C ARG A 49 -4.27 5.08 -6.15
N GLU A 50 -4.68 4.32 -5.14
CA GLU A 50 -5.98 3.64 -5.12
C GLU A 50 -7.13 4.64 -5.23
N LYS A 51 -7.07 5.72 -4.45
CA LYS A 51 -8.06 6.79 -4.50
C LYS A 51 -8.15 7.45 -5.88
N ALA A 52 -7.01 7.69 -6.54
CA ALA A 52 -6.99 8.22 -7.89
C ALA A 52 -7.60 7.24 -8.90
N GLU A 53 -7.30 5.94 -8.80
CA GLU A 53 -7.89 4.90 -9.63
C GLU A 53 -9.40 4.82 -9.44
N ASP A 54 -9.88 4.81 -8.19
CA ASP A 54 -11.31 4.71 -7.88
C ASP A 54 -12.08 5.95 -8.34
N THR A 55 -11.50 7.14 -8.16
CA THR A 55 -12.06 8.38 -8.67
C THR A 55 -12.17 8.34 -10.20
N ALA A 56 -11.12 7.86 -10.88
CA ALA A 56 -11.12 7.74 -12.34
C ALA A 56 -12.14 6.70 -12.84
N ARG A 57 -12.26 5.55 -12.17
CA ARG A 57 -13.27 4.52 -12.47
C ARG A 57 -14.67 5.05 -12.29
N TYR A 58 -14.93 5.77 -11.20
CA TYR A 58 -16.22 6.38 -10.93
C TYR A 58 -16.58 7.43 -11.98
N GLN A 59 -15.62 8.29 -12.36
CA GLN A 59 -15.83 9.27 -13.43
C GLN A 59 -16.14 8.57 -14.77
N ALA A 60 -15.40 7.52 -15.12
CA ALA A 60 -15.64 6.77 -16.35
C ALA A 60 -17.04 6.10 -16.37
N TYR A 61 -17.54 5.65 -15.21
CA TYR A 61 -18.91 5.17 -15.07
C TYR A 61 -19.92 6.28 -15.29
N LEU A 62 -19.74 7.46 -14.69
CA LEU A 62 -20.64 8.61 -14.90
C LEU A 62 -20.67 9.04 -16.37
N ASP A 63 -19.50 9.04 -17.04
CA ASP A 63 -19.38 9.49 -18.43
C ASP A 63 -19.94 8.47 -19.44
N THR A 64 -19.79 7.17 -19.16
CA THR A 64 -20.06 6.12 -20.15
C THR A 64 -21.20 5.18 -19.79
N GLY A 65 -21.64 5.17 -18.53
CA GLY A 65 -22.61 4.20 -17.98
C GLY A 65 -22.12 2.75 -17.96
N ARG A 66 -20.90 2.47 -18.41
CA ARG A 66 -20.36 1.11 -18.51
C ARG A 66 -20.10 0.55 -17.13
N HIS A 67 -20.72 -0.59 -16.86
CA HIS A 67 -20.56 -1.40 -15.66
C HIS A 67 -20.68 -2.87 -16.05
N ILE A 68 -20.23 -3.76 -15.17
CA ILE A 68 -20.41 -5.20 -15.31
C ILE A 68 -21.63 -5.56 -14.45
N SER A 69 -22.58 -6.31 -15.01
CA SER A 69 -23.71 -6.83 -14.24
C SER A 69 -23.26 -7.95 -13.29
N ASN A 70 -24.06 -8.23 -12.26
CA ASN A 70 -23.78 -9.33 -11.34
C ASN A 70 -23.63 -10.67 -12.08
N ASP A 71 -24.50 -10.94 -13.05
CA ASP A 71 -24.52 -12.22 -13.76
C ASP A 71 -23.27 -12.40 -14.64
N GLU A 72 -22.83 -11.32 -15.31
CA GLU A 72 -21.57 -11.31 -16.06
C GLU A 72 -20.36 -11.51 -15.14
N MET A 73 -20.35 -10.85 -13.97
CA MET A 73 -19.26 -11.00 -12.99
C MET A 73 -19.19 -12.42 -12.43
N MET A 74 -20.33 -13.02 -12.08
CA MET A 74 -20.39 -14.40 -11.59
C MET A 74 -19.91 -15.40 -12.66
N SER A 75 -20.36 -15.23 -13.91
CA SER A 75 -19.91 -16.07 -15.02
C SER A 75 -18.39 -15.99 -15.21
N TRP A 76 -17.82 -14.79 -15.12
CA TRP A 76 -16.38 -14.59 -15.20
C TRP A 76 -15.62 -15.22 -14.03
N MET A 77 -16.15 -15.15 -12.80
CA MET A 77 -15.54 -15.78 -11.62
C MET A 77 -15.53 -17.31 -11.73
N ASP A 78 -16.59 -17.91 -12.25
CA ASP A 78 -16.67 -19.35 -12.47
C ASP A 78 -15.64 -19.82 -13.51
N GLU A 79 -15.52 -19.11 -14.64
CA GLU A 79 -14.49 -19.38 -15.65
C GLU A 79 -13.07 -19.30 -15.09
N LEU A 80 -12.82 -18.32 -14.22
CA LEU A 80 -11.53 -18.14 -13.55
C LEU A 80 -11.22 -19.30 -12.61
N ALA A 81 -12.20 -19.73 -11.82
CA ALA A 81 -12.07 -20.86 -10.90
C ALA A 81 -11.79 -22.17 -11.65
N GLU A 82 -12.50 -22.44 -12.74
CA GLU A 82 -12.24 -23.60 -13.60
C GLU A 82 -10.82 -23.59 -14.18
N LYS A 83 -10.37 -22.43 -14.64
CA LYS A 83 -9.02 -22.28 -15.21
C LYS A 83 -7.95 -22.59 -14.16
N ALA A 84 -8.10 -22.06 -12.95
CA ALA A 84 -7.19 -22.35 -11.84
C ALA A 84 -7.18 -23.85 -11.51
N ALA A 85 -8.35 -24.50 -11.46
CA ALA A 85 -8.48 -25.93 -11.18
C ALA A 85 -7.94 -26.84 -12.28
N ARG A 86 -7.89 -26.37 -13.53
CA ARG A 86 -7.22 -27.07 -14.65
C ARG A 86 -5.69 -26.96 -14.51
N GLN A 87 -5.19 -25.78 -14.13
CA GLN A 87 -3.75 -25.56 -13.93
C GLN A 87 -3.18 -26.41 -12.80
N SER A 88 -3.88 -26.49 -11.66
CA SER A 88 -3.43 -27.30 -10.51
C SER A 88 -3.48 -28.82 -10.73
N ARG A 89 -4.20 -29.29 -11.77
CA ARG A 89 -4.28 -30.72 -12.13
C ARG A 89 -3.25 -31.13 -13.18
N ALA A 90 -2.58 -30.16 -13.79
CA ALA A 90 -1.53 -30.35 -14.78
C ALA A 90 -0.12 -30.32 -14.16
N GLU A 91 0.00 -29.94 -12.89
CA GLU A 91 1.21 -29.95 -12.05
C GLU A 91 1.24 -31.18 -11.13
#